data_AF-A0A953WMP6-F1
#
_entry.id   AF-A0A953WMP6-F1
#
_cell.length_a   1.000
_cell.length_b   1.000
_cell.length_c   1.000
_cell.angle_alpha   90.00
_cell.angle_beta   90.00
_cell.angle_gamma   90.00
#
_symmetry.space_group_name_H-M   'P 1'
#
loop_
_entity.id
_entity.type
_entity.pdbx_description
1 polymer ?
#
loop_
_entity_poly.entity_id
_entity_poly.type
_entity_poly.pdbx_seq_one_letter_code
_entity_poly.pdbx_strand_id
1 'polypeptide(L)' 'KIRVNLFQPGPLRTAMRAKAMPGEDPMTLKTPEEAAPAIAAMCAPDWNETGKIYDFPQGKLLSFREPA' A
#
# COMPACT_ATOMS: atom_id res chain seq x y z
N LYS A 1 -6.08 8.36 21.45
CA LYS A 1 -6.24 6.96 20.98
C LYS A 1 -5.37 6.80 19.73
N ILE A 2 -4.52 5.78 19.65
CA ILE A 2 -3.67 5.54 18.47
C ILE A 2 -4.44 4.64 17.49
N ARG A 3 -4.29 4.89 16.19
CA ARG A 3 -4.83 4.09 15.09
C ARG A 3 -3.67 3.44 14.35
N VAL A 4 -3.77 2.15 14.08
CA VAL A 4 -2.70 1.38 13.43
C VAL A 4 -3.28 0.58 12.28
N ASN A 5 -2.70 0.70 11.10
CA ASN A 5 -3.14 0.01 9.88
C ASN A 5 -1.90 -0.47 9.09
N LEU A 6 -2.09 -1.48 8.27
CA LEU A 6 -1.08 -1.90 7.29
C LEU A 6 -1.34 -1.22 5.95
N PHE A 7 -0.28 -0.82 5.27
CA PHE A 7 -0.34 -0.35 3.90
C PHE A 7 0.28 -1.40 3.00
N GLN A 8 -0.49 -1.89 2.03
CA GLN A 8 -0.04 -2.83 1.02
C GLN A 8 0.22 -2.06 -0.28
N PRO A 9 1.48 -1.69 -0.57
CA PRO A 9 1.82 -0.87 -1.73
C PRO A 9 1.67 -1.60 -3.06
N GLY A 10 1.65 -2.94 -3.07
CA GLY A 10 1.82 -3.73 -4.28
C GLY A 10 3.19 -3.52 -4.94
N PRO A 11 3.37 -3.93 -6.21
CA PRO A 11 4.62 -3.76 -6.93
C PRO A 11 4.78 -2.28 -7.33
N LEU A 12 5.81 -1.64 -6.77
CA LEU A 12 6.19 -0.27 -7.10
C LEU A 12 7.54 -0.23 -7.82
N ARG A 13 7.70 0.76 -8.70
CA ARG A 13 8.94 1.06 -9.43
C ARG A 13 10.04 1.53 -8.48
N THR A 14 10.70 0.57 -7.83
CA THR A 14 11.78 0.81 -6.86
C THR A 14 13.00 -0.06 -7.20
N ALA A 15 14.17 0.36 -6.73
CA ALA A 15 15.40 -0.42 -6.88
C ALA A 15 15.30 -1.80 -6.18
N MET A 16 14.57 -1.89 -5.07
CA MET A 16 14.31 -3.17 -4.39
C MET A 16 13.50 -4.11 -5.27
N ARG A 17 12.45 -3.61 -5.95
CA ARG A 17 11.63 -4.42 -6.86
C ARG A 17 12.41 -4.88 -8.09
N ALA A 18 13.18 -3.98 -8.70
CA ALA A 18 14.02 -4.31 -9.85
C ALA A 18 15.04 -5.43 -9.54
N LYS A 19 15.61 -5.42 -8.33
CA LYS A 19 16.50 -6.51 -7.87
C LYS A 19 15.76 -7.82 -7.62
N ALA A 20 14.53 -7.76 -7.09
CA ALA A 20 13.74 -8.94 -6.77
C ALA A 20 13.12 -9.60 -8.02
N MET A 21 12.79 -8.82 -9.06
CA MET A 21 12.16 -9.28 -10.30
C MET A 21 12.82 -8.65 -11.55
N PRO A 22 14.03 -9.09 -11.96
CA PRO A 22 14.82 -8.40 -13.01
C PRO A 22 14.22 -8.40 -14.42
N GLY A 23 13.31 -9.34 -14.73
CA GLY A 23 12.67 -9.45 -16.05
C GLY A 23 11.35 -8.70 -16.18
N GLU A 24 10.89 -8.01 -15.13
CA GLU A 24 9.65 -7.23 -15.15
C GLU A 24 9.92 -5.85 -15.79
N ASP A 25 9.03 -5.40 -16.68
CA ASP A 25 9.13 -4.07 -17.26
C ASP A 25 8.77 -2.99 -16.21
N PRO A 26 9.73 -2.14 -15.78
CA PRO A 26 9.48 -1.12 -14.77
C PRO A 26 8.42 -0.09 -15.19
N MET A 27 8.23 0.13 -16.50
CA MET A 27 7.28 1.12 -17.01
C MET A 27 5.82 0.71 -16.80
N THR A 28 5.57 -0.58 -16.56
CA THR A 28 4.23 -1.10 -16.22
C THR A 28 3.87 -0.91 -14.75
N LEU A 29 4.85 -0.58 -13.89
CA LEU A 29 4.65 -0.40 -12.46
C LEU A 29 4.35 1.06 -12.11
N LYS A 30 3.48 1.22 -11.11
CA LYS A 30 3.22 2.50 -10.45
C LYS A 30 4.48 3.01 -9.73
N THR A 31 4.60 4.33 -9.61
CA THR A 31 5.73 4.94 -8.92
C THR A 31 5.45 5.13 -7.42
N PRO A 32 6.48 5.24 -6.57
CA PRO A 32 6.30 5.56 -5.15
C PRO A 32 5.55 6.88 -4.91
N GLU A 33 5.75 7.87 -5.77
CA GLU A 33 5.09 9.18 -5.70
C GLU A 33 3.58 9.05 -5.89
N GLU A 34 3.12 8.10 -6.70
CA GLU A 34 1.69 7.82 -6.87
C GLU A 34 1.07 7.15 -5.63
N ALA A 35 1.87 6.42 -4.84
CA ALA A 35 1.42 5.79 -3.59
C ALA A 35 1.38 6.74 -2.40
N ALA A 36 2.23 7.78 -2.39
CA ALA A 36 2.39 8.70 -1.27
C ALA A 36 1.08 9.41 -0.83
N PRO A 37 0.20 9.90 -1.73
CA PRO A 37 -1.05 10.54 -1.33
C PRO A 37 -1.97 9.61 -0.52
N ALA A 38 -2.00 8.32 -0.83
CA ALA A 38 -2.82 7.35 -0.10
C ALA A 38 -2.29 7.15 1.33
N ILE A 39 -0.97 7.10 1.51
CA ILE A 39 -0.35 7.04 2.83
C ILE A 39 -0.66 8.32 3.62
N ALA A 40 -0.53 9.49 3.00
CA ALA A 40 -0.83 10.76 3.64
C ALA A 40 -2.30 10.84 4.11
N ALA A 41 -3.25 10.37 3.29
CA ALA A 41 -4.66 10.32 3.66
C ALA A 41 -4.92 9.43 4.89
N MET A 42 -4.20 8.30 5.02
CA MET A 42 -4.31 7.43 6.20
C MET A 42 -3.76 8.06 7.49
N CYS A 43 -2.87 9.05 7.37
CA CYS A 43 -2.31 9.79 8.50
C CYS A 43 -3.16 11.00 8.90
N ALA A 44 -4.18 11.34 8.12
CA ALA A 44 -5.01 12.51 8.36
C ALA A 44 -5.90 12.35 9.62
N PRO A 45 -6.26 13.45 10.31
CA PRO A 45 -7.06 13.38 11.53
C PRO A 45 -8.42 12.70 11.38
N ASP A 46 -9.04 12.85 10.20
CA ASP A 46 -10.34 12.31 9.80
C ASP A 46 -10.33 10.80 9.48
N TRP A 47 -9.16 10.18 9.37
CA TRP A 47 -9.06 8.74 9.14
C TRP A 47 -9.46 7.93 10.38
N ASN A 48 -10.68 7.38 10.44
CA ASN A 48 -11.19 6.74 11.65
C ASN A 48 -10.99 5.22 11.74
N GLU A 49 -10.27 4.64 10.78
CA GLU A 49 -10.09 3.19 10.67
C GLU A 49 -8.84 2.70 11.42
N THR A 50 -8.91 1.50 12.01
CA THR A 50 -7.81 0.85 12.70
C THR A 50 -7.90 -0.68 12.56
N GLY A 51 -6.76 -1.36 12.55
CA GLY A 51 -6.67 -2.83 12.40
C GLY A 51 -7.00 -3.31 10.98
N LYS A 52 -6.84 -2.45 9.98
CA LYS A 52 -7.18 -2.74 8.58
C LYS A 52 -5.93 -2.80 7.70
N ILE A 53 -6.10 -3.31 6.48
CA ILE A 53 -5.08 -3.34 5.42
C ILE A 53 -5.56 -2.46 4.28
N TYR A 54 -4.83 -1.39 3.96
CA TYR A 54 -5.12 -0.57 2.79
C TYR A 54 -4.37 -1.13 1.58
N ASP A 55 -5.11 -1.68 0.61
CA ASP A 55 -4.55 -2.21 -0.63
C ASP A 55 -4.50 -1.12 -1.69
N PHE A 56 -3.31 -0.56 -1.93
CA PHE A 56 -3.10 0.53 -2.87
C PHE A 56 -3.41 0.17 -4.33
N PRO A 57 -3.05 -1.03 -4.84
CA PRO A 57 -3.45 -1.44 -6.19
C PRO A 57 -4.95 -1.38 -6.43
N GLN A 58 -5.77 -1.83 -5.46
CA GLN A 58 -7.23 -1.80 -5.56
C GLN A 58 -7.89 -0.53 -5.03
N GLY A 59 -7.17 0.31 -4.27
CA GLY A 59 -7.72 1.47 -3.58
C GLY A 59 -8.76 1.10 -2.53
N LYS A 60 -8.58 -0.05 -1.84
CA LYS A 60 -9.59 -0.60 -0.92
C LYS A 60 -9.03 -0.82 0.47
N LEU A 61 -9.91 -0.63 1.46
CA LEU A 61 -9.63 -1.00 2.84
C LEU A 61 -10.18 -2.41 3.13
N LEU A 62 -9.28 -3.31 3.47
CA LEU A 62 -9.56 -4.72 3.72
C LEU A 62 -9.55 -5.01 5.22
N SER A 63 -10.40 -5.94 5.63
CA SER A 63 -10.38 -6.50 6.99
C SER A 63 -9.54 -7.78 7.00
N PHE A 64 -8.80 -8.00 8.08
CA PHE A 64 -8.08 -9.25 8.30
C PHE A 64 -9.05 -10.44 8.27
N ARG A 65 -8.59 -11.56 7.71
CA ARG A 65 -9.32 -12.84 7.71
C ARG A 65 -8.45 -13.87 8.41
N GLU A 66 -9.00 -14.49 9.44
CA GLU A 66 -8.34 -15.61 10.11
C GLU A 66 -8.22 -16.80 9.14
N PRO A 67 -7.13 -17.58 9.20
CA PRO A 67 -7.04 -18.85 8.51
C PRO A 67 -8.19 -19.77 8.91
N ALA A 68 -8.69 -20.56 7.97
CA ALA A 68 -9.73 -21.57 8.19
C ALA A 68 -9.19 -22.80 8.95
#